data_AF-A0A9D8C143-F1
#
_entry.id   AF-A0A9D8C143-F1
#
_cell.length_a   1.000
_cell.length_b   1.000
_cell.length_c   1.000
_cell.angle_alpha   90.00
_cell.angle_beta   90.00
_cell.angle_gamma   90.00
#
_symmetry.space_group_name_H-M   'P 1'
#
loop_
_entity.id
_entity.type
_entity.pdbx_description
1 polymer ?
#
loop_
_entity_poly.entity_id
_entity_poly.type
_entity_poly.pdbx_seq_one_letter_code
_entity_poly.pdbx_strand_id
1 'polypeptide(L)'
;PEALSQWPERQDLSLSIRPQSLQLHPQRPGERDGYLLWPAKIVARAYLGDTWDYQVRVEGLEEVLRVTARPQEVFELEQHVWLSLDLPQVVALQD
;
A
#
# COMPACT_ATOMS: atom_id res chain seq x y z
N PRO A 1 -26.37 10.47 -21.89
CA PRO A 1 -26.97 9.30 -21.21
C PRO A 1 -27.03 9.55 -19.69
N GLU A 2 -28.24 9.63 -19.15
CA GLU A 2 -28.59 10.00 -17.76
C GLU A 2 -28.07 9.02 -16.68
N ALA A 3 -27.43 7.92 -17.10
CA ALA A 3 -26.96 6.84 -16.23
C ALA A 3 -25.57 7.06 -15.60
N LEU A 4 -24.80 8.06 -16.04
CA LEU A 4 -23.49 8.41 -15.46
C LEU A 4 -23.58 9.51 -14.38
N SER A 5 -24.77 10.08 -14.17
CA SER A 5 -25.00 11.13 -13.16
C SER A 5 -25.28 10.58 -11.75
N GLN A 6 -25.24 9.26 -11.58
CA GLN A 6 -25.62 8.55 -10.35
C GLN A 6 -24.42 7.94 -9.62
N TRP A 7 -23.20 8.13 -10.15
CA TRP A 7 -22.02 7.69 -9.45
C TRP A 7 -21.88 8.61 -8.24
N PRO A 8 -21.89 8.08 -7.00
CA PRO A 8 -21.72 8.93 -5.84
C PRO A 8 -20.43 9.72 -6.06
N GLU A 9 -20.50 11.04 -5.82
CA GLU A 9 -19.31 11.89 -5.74
C GLU A 9 -18.23 11.16 -4.96
N ARG A 10 -16.96 11.30 -5.36
CA ARG A 10 -15.82 10.73 -4.63
C ARG A 10 -16.00 11.08 -3.15
N GLN A 11 -16.49 10.14 -2.36
CA GLN A 11 -16.57 10.32 -0.92
C GLN A 11 -15.14 10.18 -0.41
N ASP A 12 -14.69 11.18 0.31
CA ASP A 12 -13.44 11.09 1.05
C ASP A 12 -13.61 9.98 2.09
N LEU A 13 -13.01 8.83 1.79
CA LEU A 13 -13.07 7.64 2.62
C LEU A 13 -11.78 7.52 3.42
N SER A 14 -11.88 7.65 4.73
CA SER A 14 -10.77 7.38 5.64
C SER A 14 -10.60 5.87 5.80
N LEU A 15 -9.38 5.36 5.57
CA LEU A 15 -9.06 3.94 5.68
C LEU A 15 -8.02 3.72 6.77
N SER A 16 -8.27 2.75 7.64
CA SER A 16 -7.27 2.20 8.54
C SER A 16 -6.63 0.97 7.90
N ILE A 17 -5.33 1.07 7.65
CA ILE A 17 -4.51 0.03 7.04
C ILE A 17 -3.42 -0.37 8.03
N ARG A 18 -3.32 -1.66 8.33
CA ARG A 18 -2.23 -2.18 9.15
C ARG A 18 -0.97 -2.32 8.29
N PRO A 19 0.23 -1.92 8.76
CA PRO A 19 1.46 -2.10 7.99
C PRO A 19 1.72 -3.55 7.55
N GLN A 20 1.20 -4.53 8.30
CA GLN A 20 1.36 -5.97 7.99
C GLN A 20 0.38 -6.48 6.92
N SER A 21 -0.65 -5.71 6.55
CA SER A 21 -1.54 -6.06 5.43
C SER A 21 -1.02 -5.57 4.08
N LEU A 22 0.10 -4.84 4.10
CA LEU A 22 0.83 -4.39 2.93
C LEU A 22 2.01 -5.33 2.67
N GLN A 23 2.34 -5.54 1.40
CA GLN A 23 3.50 -6.32 0.98
C GLN A 23 4.24 -5.59 -0.14
N LEU A 24 5.56 -5.71 -0.14
CA LEU A 24 6.44 -5.13 -1.15
C LEU A 24 6.90 -6.21 -2.12
N HIS A 25 6.92 -5.88 -3.40
CA HIS A 25 7.38 -6.76 -4.46
C HIS A 25 8.43 -6.02 -5.30
N PRO A 26 9.57 -6.65 -5.65
CA PRO A 26 10.58 -6.03 -6.49
C PRO A 26 10.12 -5.88 -7.95
N GLN A 27 9.11 -6.64 -8.36
CA GLN A 27 8.51 -6.63 -9.69
C GLN A 27 6.98 -6.65 -9.55
N ARG A 28 6.26 -6.24 -10.61
CA ARG A 28 4.79 -6.28 -10.61
C ARG A 28 4.33 -7.73 -10.46
N PRO A 29 3.61 -8.09 -9.38
CA PRO A 29 3.01 -9.41 -9.28
C PRO A 29 1.84 -9.54 -10.27
N GLY A 30 1.43 -10.78 -10.55
CA GLY A 30 0.20 -11.03 -11.30
C GLY A 30 -1.03 -10.47 -10.57
N GLU A 31 -2.05 -10.10 -11.33
CA GLU A 31 -3.31 -9.66 -10.74
C GLU A 31 -3.95 -10.78 -9.92
N ARG A 32 -4.50 -10.42 -8.76
CA ARG A 32 -5.15 -11.33 -7.84
C ARG A 32 -6.38 -10.65 -7.24
N ASP A 33 -7.52 -11.33 -7.31
CA ASP A 33 -8.76 -10.83 -6.71
C ASP A 33 -8.57 -10.51 -5.22
N GLY A 34 -9.13 -9.37 -4.80
CA GLY A 34 -9.02 -8.88 -3.43
C GLY A 34 -7.70 -8.17 -3.12
N TYR A 35 -6.81 -7.96 -4.09
CA TYR A 35 -5.58 -7.19 -3.91
C TYR A 35 -5.56 -5.95 -4.79
N LEU A 36 -5.13 -4.83 -4.21
CA LEU A 36 -4.75 -3.64 -4.97
C LEU A 36 -3.24 -3.58 -5.13
N LEU A 37 -2.78 -3.11 -6.30
CA LEU A 37 -1.36 -3.01 -6.64
C LEU A 37 -1.02 -1.58 -7.05
N TRP A 38 0.01 -1.00 -6.46
CA TRP A 38 0.49 0.33 -6.81
C TRP A 38 2.01 0.37 -7.02
N PRO A 39 2.50 1.16 -7.97
CA PRO A 39 3.92 1.51 -8.01
C PRO A 39 4.26 2.39 -6.80
N ALA A 40 5.42 2.13 -6.19
CA ALA A 40 5.90 2.86 -5.03
C ALA A 40 7.43 2.99 -5.03
N LYS A 41 7.95 3.86 -4.17
CA LYS A 41 9.38 4.05 -3.93
C LYS A 41 9.69 3.96 -2.44
N ILE A 42 10.75 3.23 -2.08
CA ILE A 42 11.25 3.20 -0.70
C ILE A 42 11.87 4.55 -0.36
N VAL A 43 11.44 5.15 0.75
CA VAL A 43 11.95 6.48 1.20
C VAL A 43 12.67 6.42 2.53
N ALA A 44 12.37 5.42 3.37
CA ALA A 44 13.15 5.10 4.55
C ALA A 44 13.05 3.61 4.88
N ARG A 45 14.04 3.10 5.61
CA ARG A 45 14.04 1.73 6.14
C ARG A 45 14.69 1.69 7.52
N ALA A 46 14.15 0.86 8.40
CA ALA A 46 14.74 0.54 9.69
C ALA A 46 14.61 -0.96 9.95
N TYR A 47 15.68 -1.58 10.46
CA TYR A 47 15.62 -2.96 10.93
C TYR A 47 15.34 -2.97 12.43
N LEU A 48 14.28 -3.65 12.85
CA LEU A 48 13.80 -3.68 14.23
C LEU A 48 14.12 -5.01 14.94
N GLY A 49 15.30 -5.57 14.68
CA GLY A 49 15.80 -6.78 15.33
C GLY A 49 15.33 -8.09 14.66
N ASP A 50 14.08 -8.16 14.23
CA ASP A 50 13.47 -9.35 13.60
C ASP A 50 12.66 -9.07 12.33
N THR A 51 12.47 -7.80 12.00
CA THR A 51 11.61 -7.33 10.90
C THR A 51 12.17 -6.04 10.32
N TRP A 52 11.87 -5.79 9.05
CA TRP A 52 12.08 -4.49 8.44
C TRP A 52 10.82 -3.65 8.56
N ASP A 53 10.98 -2.38 8.92
CA ASP A 53 9.97 -1.33 8.80
C ASP A 53 10.39 -0.41 7.64
N TYR A 54 9.60 -0.44 6.56
CA TYR A 54 9.80 0.42 5.40
C TYR A 54 8.78 1.56 5.42
N GLN A 55 9.23 2.72 4.97
CA GLN A 55 8.35 3.80 4.56
C GLN A 55 8.37 3.90 3.04
N VAL A 56 7.19 3.96 2.43
CA VAL A 56 7.01 3.98 0.98
C VAL A 56 6.14 5.14 0.54
N ARG A 57 6.56 5.79 -0.55
CA ARG A 57 5.75 6.79 -1.24
C ARG A 57 5.06 6.12 -2.42
N VAL A 58 3.74 6.23 -2.46
CA VAL A 58 2.90 5.74 -3.56
C VAL A 58 2.56 6.90 -4.47
N GLU A 59 2.61 6.69 -5.78
CA GLU A 59 2.24 7.72 -6.74
C GLU A 59 0.74 8.06 -6.59
N GLY A 60 0.43 9.35 -6.43
CA GLY A 60 -0.94 9.83 -6.24
C GLY A 60 -1.44 9.86 -4.79
N LEU A 61 -0.63 9.41 -3.82
CA LEU A 61 -0.90 9.63 -2.38
C LEU A 61 0.07 10.66 -1.82
N GLU A 62 -0.45 11.62 -1.05
CA GLU A 62 0.38 12.58 -0.33
C GLU A 62 1.08 11.94 0.87
N GLU A 63 0.38 11.02 1.54
CA GLU A 63 0.86 10.33 2.73
C GLU A 63 1.89 9.24 2.42
N VAL A 64 2.81 9.05 3.37
CA VAL A 64 3.80 7.98 3.34
C VAL A 64 3.23 6.77 4.09
N LEU A 65 3.22 5.62 3.42
CA LEU A 65 2.73 4.38 4.02
C LEU A 65 3.87 3.62 4.70
N ARG A 66 3.55 2.93 5.79
CA ARG A 66 4.47 2.02 6.48
C ARG A 66 4.18 0.58 6.11
N VAL A 67 5.23 -0.20 5.88
CA VAL A 67 5.13 -1.63 5.56
C VAL A 67 6.09 -2.40 6.43
N THR A 68 5.61 -3.47 7.06
CA THR A 68 6.46 -4.40 7.80
C THR A 68 6.79 -5.60 6.91
N ALA A 69 8.06 -5.97 6.82
CA ALA A 69 8.53 -7.11 6.02
C ALA A 69 9.47 -8.02 6.81
N ARG A 70 9.65 -9.25 6.31
CA ARG A 70 10.52 -10.26 6.92
C ARG A 70 12.01 -9.91 6.71
N PRO A 71 12.93 -10.43 7.53
CA PRO A 71 14.37 -10.13 7.40
C PRO A 71 14.97 -10.35 6.01
N GLN A 72 14.50 -11.38 5.29
CA GLN A 72 14.96 -11.71 3.94
C GLN A 72 14.38 -10.81 2.84
N GLU A 73 13.34 -10.03 3.15
CA GLU A 73 12.69 -9.11 2.22
C GLU A 73 13.40 -7.74 2.29
N VAL A 74 14.62 -7.71 1.76
CA VAL A 74 15.48 -6.53 1.78
C VAL A 74 15.24 -5.68 0.54
N PHE A 75 14.87 -4.42 0.77
CA PHE A 75 14.73 -3.39 -0.26
C PHE A 75 15.64 -2.21 0.06
N GLU A 76 16.20 -1.60 -0.99
CA GLU A 76 17.11 -0.46 -0.87
C GLU A 76 16.37 0.87 -0.84
N LEU A 77 16.99 1.87 -0.20
CA LEU A 77 16.49 3.25 -0.30
C LEU A 77 16.40 3.67 -1.77
N GLU A 78 15.35 4.41 -2.09
CA GLU A 78 15.04 4.87 -3.44
C GLU A 78 14.69 3.79 -4.46
N GLN A 79 14.67 2.51 -4.06
CA GLN A 79 14.24 1.43 -4.93
C GLN A 79 12.78 1.61 -5.34
N HIS A 80 12.51 1.45 -6.64
CA HIS A 80 11.15 1.33 -7.16
C HIS A 80 10.64 -0.09 -6.93
N VAL A 81 9.43 -0.18 -6.38
CA VAL A 81 8.81 -1.43 -5.95
C VAL A 81 7.32 -1.41 -6.30
N TRP A 82 6.67 -2.54 -6.15
CA TRP A 82 5.22 -2.67 -6.18
C TRP A 82 4.70 -2.92 -4.78
N LEU A 83 3.74 -2.10 -4.35
CA LEU A 83 3.02 -2.26 -3.10
C LEU A 83 1.73 -3.03 -3.38
N SER A 84 1.46 -4.09 -2.63
CA SER A 84 0.17 -4.76 -2.65
C SER A 84 -0.57 -4.61 -1.33
N LEU A 85 -1.88 -4.39 -1.39
CA LEU A 85 -2.78 -4.33 -0.24
C LEU A 85 -3.84 -5.43 -0.32
N ASP A 86 -3.96 -6.21 0.74
CA ASP A 86 -5.05 -7.18 0.94
C ASP A 86 -6.32 -6.44 1.39
N LEU A 87 -7.29 -6.26 0.48
CA LEU A 87 -8.51 -5.48 0.73
C LEU A 87 -9.34 -5.98 1.93
N PRO A 88 -9.55 -7.31 2.13
CA PRO A 88 -10.17 -7.85 3.34
C PRO A 88 -9.54 -7.41 4.66
N GLN A 89 -8.29 -6.94 4.67
CA GLN A 89 -7.59 -6.48 5.88
C GLN A 89 -7.72 -4.96 6.10
N VAL A 90 -8.41 -4.24 5.21
CA VAL A 90 -8.67 -2.81 5.31
C VAL A 90 -9.94 -2.56 6.11
N VAL A 91 -9.87 -1.60 7.04
CA VAL A 91 -11.05 -1.16 7.79
C VAL A 91 -11.41 0.25 7.34
N ALA A 92 -12.60 0.42 6.77
CA ALA A 92 -13.17 1.74 6.54
C ALA A 92 -13.47 2.40 7.88
N LEU A 93 -13.00 3.63 8.05
CA LEU A 93 -13.38 4.47 9.17
C LEU A 93 -14.68 5.20 8.77
N GLN A 94 -15.64 5.22 9.68
CA GLN A 94 -16.82 6.07 9.57
C GLN A 94 -16.58 7.26 10.50
N ASP A 95 -16.71 8.47 9.96
CA ASP A 95 -16.75 9.69 10.77
C ASP A 95 -18.05 9.79 11.58
#